data_AF-A0A3D4WHK2-F1
#
_entry.id   AF-A0A3D4WHK2-F1
#
_cell.length_a   1.000
_cell.length_b   1.000
_cell.length_c   1.000
_cell.angle_alpha   90.00
_cell.angle_beta   90.00
_cell.angle_gamma   90.00
#
_symmetry.space_group_name_H-M   'P 1'
#
loop_
_entity.id
_entity.type
_entity.pdbx_description
1 polymer ?
#
loop_
_entity_poly.entity_id
_entity_poly.type
_entity_poly.pdbx_seq_one_letter_code
_entity_poly.pdbx_strand_id
1 'polypeptide(L)'
;MSNSTITLSDNGYLVNELTCYLQKDAVDITLANMQNFEHKYDAYYCAQHYHYQLSLGKLSLLELILYLPAKSSLVDIEAARMAIVKAALIWHKTYLAQHKNNDNMSHDILAFDIQFTEKSEEINKIKINPQQRQSLKRLTHGFGVRYFMEDLVVDMSDSVQQLQVFSWHDWQTILASLHTPCELWRFLNYRLGQLQYSASNHVASFESEVDLITKFLHSLALFTDAITVDNTLIKYEMQDEPNPALVAMMLAYKNKSTTAQMYHQHMAQAAALWSQLSAQMIETLDAEVLDDADKETLGIKRSHWQQQLLDESLFSRHELVRTLYRYPKQGSSLQKEGYVVHQHSYESLGRHYVLIFYGQDFDSQHSKQAIQPNLAKIAQDVASRLPIAELHHVIVLGIDFIDESNDTFIDIDLWIQPVDPMTQRERQLTKQLQRLNQQCKKQTTNNLSAGKDESMRMQLSLNIPARKTKS
;
A
#
# COMPACT_ATOMS: atom_id res chain seq x y z
N MET A 1 17.81 11.61 -10.55
CA MET A 1 18.71 10.47 -10.79
C MET A 1 19.91 10.58 -9.87
N SER A 2 19.70 10.25 -8.60
CA SER A 2 20.76 10.09 -7.59
C SER A 2 20.79 8.61 -7.24
N ASN A 3 21.89 7.91 -7.50
CA ASN A 3 21.96 6.46 -7.26
C ASN A 3 22.03 6.19 -5.74
N SER A 4 20.87 5.94 -5.14
CA SER A 4 20.77 5.51 -3.74
C SER A 4 21.39 4.12 -3.59
N THR A 5 22.66 4.06 -3.18
CA THR A 5 23.41 2.81 -3.01
C THR A 5 23.05 2.09 -1.71
N ILE A 6 21.83 1.56 -1.69
CA ILE A 6 21.53 0.30 -1.01
C ILE A 6 21.57 -0.78 -2.10
N THR A 7 22.30 -1.87 -1.88
CA THR A 7 22.26 -3.05 -2.75
C THR A 7 20.90 -3.73 -2.60
N LEU A 8 19.93 -3.30 -3.42
CA LEU A 8 18.50 -3.65 -3.36
C LEU A 8 18.08 -4.77 -4.33
N SER A 9 19.04 -5.50 -4.93
CA SER A 9 18.81 -6.35 -6.10
C SER A 9 17.94 -7.60 -5.90
N ASP A 10 17.44 -7.87 -4.69
CA ASP A 10 16.54 -8.98 -4.36
C ASP A 10 15.27 -8.54 -3.59
N ASN A 11 15.05 -7.23 -3.37
CA ASN A 11 13.98 -6.77 -2.48
C ASN A 11 12.59 -6.81 -3.13
N GLY A 12 11.60 -7.29 -2.36
CA GLY A 12 10.22 -7.47 -2.79
C GLY A 12 9.50 -6.16 -3.12
N TYR A 13 8.40 -6.28 -3.88
CA TYR A 13 7.67 -5.16 -4.51
C TYR A 13 7.45 -3.94 -3.61
N LEU A 14 7.06 -4.15 -2.34
CA LEU A 14 6.82 -3.07 -1.37
C LEU A 14 8.00 -2.10 -1.22
N VAL A 15 9.25 -2.58 -1.24
CA VAL A 15 10.42 -1.72 -1.07
C VAL A 15 10.59 -0.78 -2.27
N ASN A 16 10.32 -1.29 -3.47
CA ASN A 16 10.37 -0.49 -4.70
C ASN A 16 9.21 0.51 -4.71
N GLU A 17 7.99 0.10 -4.33
CA GLU A 17 6.84 0.99 -4.21
C GLU A 17 7.06 2.14 -3.21
N LEU A 18 7.69 1.87 -2.06
CA LEU A 18 8.00 2.91 -1.06
C LEU A 18 8.88 4.03 -1.62
N THR A 19 9.68 3.79 -2.67
CA THR A 19 10.47 4.87 -3.30
C THR A 19 9.61 5.96 -3.92
N CYS A 20 8.40 5.64 -4.41
CA CYS A 20 7.44 6.61 -4.97
C CYS A 20 6.85 7.56 -3.92
N TYR A 21 7.02 7.27 -2.62
CA TYR A 21 6.51 8.08 -1.51
C TYR A 21 7.59 8.91 -0.82
N LEU A 22 8.87 8.68 -1.17
CA LEU A 22 10.01 9.37 -0.58
C LEU A 22 9.98 10.86 -0.95
N GLN A 23 9.98 11.73 0.05
CA GLN A 23 9.84 13.18 -0.15
C GLN A 23 11.13 13.86 -0.60
N LYS A 24 12.30 13.35 -0.14
CA LYS A 24 13.64 13.89 -0.39
C LYS A 24 14.68 12.79 -0.26
N ASP A 25 15.86 13.02 -0.82
CA ASP A 25 17.05 12.19 -0.56
C ASP A 25 17.32 12.06 0.96
N ALA A 26 17.90 10.94 1.37
CA ALA A 26 18.16 10.62 2.76
C ALA A 26 19.07 11.67 3.44
N VAL A 27 18.73 12.05 4.67
CA VAL A 27 19.51 13.02 5.45
C VAL A 27 20.42 12.27 6.42
N ASP A 28 21.73 12.49 6.33
CA ASP A 28 22.69 11.95 7.29
C ASP A 28 22.52 12.61 8.67
N ILE A 29 22.37 11.79 9.71
CA ILE A 29 22.09 12.21 11.09
C ILE A 29 23.31 12.05 11.96
N THR A 30 23.64 13.09 12.74
CA THR A 30 24.63 13.00 13.82
C THR A 30 23.91 12.74 15.15
N LEU A 31 24.22 11.61 15.80
CA LEU A 31 23.73 11.29 17.13
C LEU A 31 24.57 11.95 18.22
N ALA A 32 23.93 12.37 19.31
CA ALA A 32 24.61 13.06 20.41
C ALA A 32 25.63 12.18 21.13
N ASN A 33 26.72 12.79 21.60
CA ASN A 33 27.78 12.17 22.43
C ASN A 33 28.55 10.99 21.79
N MET A 34 28.49 10.82 20.47
CA MET A 34 29.08 9.64 19.80
C MET A 34 30.61 9.58 19.79
N GLN A 35 31.34 10.69 19.93
CA GLN A 35 32.81 10.66 19.92
C GLN A 35 33.39 9.77 21.04
N ASN A 36 32.82 9.85 22.24
CA ASN A 36 33.23 9.00 23.38
C ASN A 36 32.79 7.54 23.18
N PHE A 37 31.68 7.31 22.47
CA PHE A 37 31.17 5.99 22.13
C PHE A 37 32.09 5.29 21.11
N GLU A 38 32.41 5.96 19.99
CA GLU A 38 33.32 5.47 18.96
C GLU A 38 34.68 5.09 19.57
N HIS A 39 35.24 5.96 20.42
CA HIS A 39 36.51 5.70 21.07
C HIS A 39 36.47 4.55 22.09
N LYS A 40 35.39 4.44 22.88
CA LYS A 40 35.26 3.38 23.90
C LYS A 40 35.17 1.98 23.29
N TYR A 41 34.44 1.84 22.18
CA TYR A 41 34.13 0.54 21.58
C TYR A 41 34.93 0.24 20.29
N ASP A 42 35.87 1.10 19.90
CA ASP A 42 36.58 1.07 18.59
C ASP A 42 35.59 0.95 17.42
N ALA A 43 34.52 1.74 17.51
CA ALA A 43 33.29 1.60 16.74
C ALA A 43 33.06 2.80 15.81
N TYR A 44 32.14 2.63 14.86
CA TYR A 44 31.62 3.71 14.02
C TYR A 44 30.14 3.47 13.75
N TYR A 45 29.39 4.53 13.42
CA TYR A 45 27.99 4.41 13.04
C TYR A 45 27.65 5.25 11.81
N CYS A 46 26.66 4.81 11.07
CA CYS A 46 26.02 5.55 9.99
C CYS A 46 24.53 5.65 10.33
N ALA A 47 23.96 6.86 10.32
CA ALA A 47 22.54 7.08 10.58
C ALA A 47 21.95 7.91 9.44
N GLN A 48 20.91 7.40 8.77
CA GLN A 48 20.28 8.04 7.62
C GLN A 48 18.76 8.13 7.85
N HIS A 49 18.20 9.33 7.69
CA HIS A 49 16.79 9.61 7.93
C HIS A 49 16.03 9.79 6.61
N TYR A 50 14.95 9.04 6.46
CA TYR A 50 14.07 9.02 5.29
C TYR A 50 12.67 9.48 5.69
N HIS A 51 12.06 10.35 4.88
CA HIS A 51 10.69 10.83 5.06
C HIS A 51 9.81 10.36 3.91
N TYR A 52 8.84 9.51 4.21
CA TYR A 52 7.82 9.03 3.28
C TYR A 52 6.47 9.67 3.59
N GLN A 53 5.77 10.13 2.56
CA GLN A 53 4.41 10.64 2.67
C GLN A 53 3.45 9.63 2.06
N LEU A 54 2.95 8.69 2.86
CA LEU A 54 1.95 7.72 2.43
C LEU A 54 0.55 8.35 2.40
N SER A 55 -0.39 7.70 1.71
CA SER A 55 -1.83 8.07 1.72
C SER A 55 -2.41 8.12 3.14
N LEU A 56 -2.07 7.14 3.98
CA LEU A 56 -2.60 6.99 5.33
C LEU A 56 -1.87 7.86 6.39
N GLY A 57 -0.72 8.44 6.06
CA GLY A 57 0.02 9.33 6.95
C GLY A 57 1.53 9.40 6.68
N LYS A 58 2.27 10.01 7.61
CA LYS A 58 3.72 10.24 7.47
C LYS A 58 4.52 9.10 8.07
N LEU A 59 5.43 8.52 7.30
CA LEU A 59 6.36 7.49 7.77
C LEU A 59 7.79 8.06 7.81
N SER A 60 8.40 8.01 8.97
CA SER A 60 9.71 8.57 9.30
C SER A 60 10.62 7.40 9.68
N LEU A 61 11.61 7.09 8.85
CA LEU A 61 12.50 5.93 9.03
C LEU A 61 13.93 6.41 9.27
N LEU A 62 14.45 6.12 10.46
CA LEU A 62 15.87 6.23 10.78
C LEU A 62 16.52 4.85 10.56
N GLU A 63 17.31 4.71 9.51
CA GLU A 63 18.23 3.58 9.37
C GLU A 63 19.51 3.86 10.16
N LEU A 64 19.93 2.91 11.00
CA LEU A 64 21.10 3.05 11.85
C LEU A 64 21.96 1.80 11.75
N ILE A 65 23.19 1.94 11.26
CA ILE A 65 24.16 0.85 11.14
C ILE A 65 25.29 1.11 12.14
N LEU A 66 25.51 0.18 13.07
CA LEU A 66 26.65 0.16 13.97
C LEU A 66 27.73 -0.79 13.45
N TYR A 67 28.93 -0.26 13.20
CA TYR A 67 30.13 -1.00 12.85
C TYR A 67 30.94 -1.29 14.12
N LEU A 68 31.18 -2.57 14.41
CA LEU A 68 32.00 -3.03 15.54
C LEU A 68 33.20 -3.87 15.06
N PRO A 69 34.31 -3.89 15.80
CA PRO A 69 35.39 -4.85 15.56
C PRO A 69 34.89 -6.29 15.67
N ALA A 70 35.30 -7.17 14.75
CA ALA A 70 34.93 -8.59 14.76
C ALA A 70 35.34 -9.35 16.04
N LYS A 71 36.26 -8.79 16.82
CA LYS A 71 36.77 -9.29 18.12
C LYS A 71 35.99 -8.77 19.35
N SER A 72 34.92 -8.01 19.17
CA SER A 72 34.15 -7.41 20.28
C SER A 72 33.53 -8.49 21.18
N SER A 73 33.57 -8.29 22.50
CA SER A 73 32.91 -9.22 23.43
C SER A 73 31.39 -9.07 23.38
N LEU A 74 30.65 -10.10 23.78
CA LEU A 74 29.18 -10.05 23.82
C LEU A 74 28.68 -8.91 24.73
N VAL A 75 29.36 -8.68 25.86
CA VAL A 75 29.04 -7.59 26.80
C VAL A 75 29.27 -6.22 26.15
N ASP A 76 30.35 -6.05 25.38
CA ASP A 76 30.62 -4.80 24.66
C ASP A 76 29.60 -4.58 23.53
N ILE A 77 29.22 -5.63 22.81
CA ILE A 77 28.19 -5.58 21.75
C ILE A 77 26.84 -5.15 22.34
N GLU A 78 26.41 -5.73 23.46
CA GLU A 78 25.16 -5.36 24.13
C GLU A 78 25.20 -3.94 24.70
N ALA A 79 26.30 -3.55 25.34
CA ALA A 79 26.49 -2.21 25.88
C ALA A 79 26.57 -1.14 24.77
N ALA A 80 27.20 -1.45 23.64
CA ALA A 80 27.27 -0.56 22.48
C ALA A 80 25.89 -0.42 21.81
N ARG A 81 25.20 -1.54 21.56
CA ARG A 81 23.80 -1.57 21.09
C ARG A 81 22.90 -0.72 21.95
N MET A 82 22.96 -0.90 23.28
CA MET A 82 22.13 -0.15 24.21
C MET A 82 22.41 1.36 24.19
N ALA A 83 23.70 1.75 24.17
CA ALA A 83 24.08 3.15 24.17
C ALA A 83 23.69 3.86 22.87
N ILE A 84 23.84 3.23 21.70
CA ILE A 84 23.51 3.86 20.43
C ILE A 84 21.99 3.97 20.20
N VAL A 85 21.20 2.95 20.59
CA VAL A 85 19.73 3.01 20.54
C VAL A 85 19.20 4.10 21.48
N LYS A 86 19.77 4.24 22.69
CA LYS A 86 19.42 5.34 23.61
C LYS A 86 19.77 6.72 23.06
N ALA A 87 20.86 6.86 22.32
CA ALA A 87 21.18 8.12 21.64
C ALA A 87 20.25 8.43 20.46
N ALA A 88 19.82 7.42 19.70
CA ALA A 88 18.81 7.56 18.65
C ALA A 88 17.44 8.01 19.22
N LEU A 89 17.03 7.48 20.37
CA LEU A 89 15.84 7.95 21.11
C LEU A 89 15.98 9.41 21.57
N ILE A 90 17.12 9.80 22.13
CA ILE A 90 17.37 11.19 22.54
C ILE A 90 17.32 12.13 21.33
N TRP A 91 17.87 11.71 20.19
CA TRP A 91 17.76 12.46 18.93
C TRP A 91 16.30 12.57 18.48
N HIS A 92 15.53 11.48 18.46
CA HIS A 92 14.13 11.47 18.04
C HIS A 92 13.25 12.37 18.93
N LYS A 93 13.39 12.30 20.26
CA LYS A 93 12.73 13.23 21.20
C LYS A 93 13.10 14.69 20.94
N THR A 94 14.37 14.95 20.61
CA THR A 94 14.84 16.30 20.27
C THR A 94 14.21 16.79 18.96
N TYR A 95 14.16 15.92 17.95
CA TYR A 95 13.54 16.17 16.66
C TYR A 95 12.04 16.46 16.80
N LEU A 96 11.28 15.64 17.54
CA LEU A 96 9.86 15.90 17.82
C LEU A 96 9.63 17.21 18.59
N ALA A 97 10.49 17.55 19.55
CA ALA A 97 10.39 18.80 20.30
C ALA A 97 10.61 20.05 19.43
N GLN A 98 11.46 19.94 18.39
CA GLN A 98 11.70 21.00 17.39
C GLN A 98 10.61 21.04 16.31
N HIS A 99 10.14 19.87 15.87
CA HIS A 99 9.12 19.69 14.85
C HIS A 99 7.77 19.35 15.49
N LYS A 100 7.21 20.29 16.27
CA LYS A 100 5.84 20.22 16.82
C LYS A 100 4.78 20.27 15.72
N ASN A 101 4.64 19.20 14.96
CA ASN A 101 3.51 18.99 14.05
C ASN A 101 2.34 18.41 14.82
N ASN A 102 1.18 19.05 14.73
CA ASN A 102 -0.11 18.54 15.26
C ASN A 102 -0.67 17.37 14.41
N ASP A 103 0.18 16.66 13.67
CA ASP A 103 -0.22 15.57 12.79
C ASP A 103 -0.36 14.28 13.59
N ASN A 104 -1.60 13.97 13.98
CA ASN A 104 -1.97 12.75 14.72
C ASN A 104 -1.74 11.43 13.97
N MET A 105 -1.18 11.46 12.74
CA MET A 105 -1.01 10.31 11.86
C MET A 105 0.43 10.24 11.34
N SER A 106 1.36 9.85 12.20
CA SER A 106 2.72 9.50 11.81
C SER A 106 3.25 8.26 12.53
N HIS A 107 4.12 7.51 11.85
CA HIS A 107 4.93 6.45 12.44
C HIS A 107 6.41 6.83 12.36
N ASP A 108 7.09 6.81 13.49
CA ASP A 108 8.55 6.90 13.56
C ASP A 108 9.14 5.51 13.78
N ILE A 109 10.15 5.17 12.99
CA ILE A 109 10.79 3.85 12.95
C ILE A 109 12.30 3.99 13.09
N LEU A 110 12.90 3.10 13.88
CA LEU A 110 14.35 2.87 13.91
C LEU A 110 14.64 1.45 13.41
N ALA A 111 15.23 1.34 12.21
CA ALA A 111 15.74 0.07 11.69
C ALA A 111 17.25 -0.02 11.99
N PHE A 112 17.62 -0.92 12.91
CA PHE A 112 18.98 -0.99 13.46
C PHE A 112 19.73 -2.25 13.03
N ASP A 113 20.92 -2.08 12.45
CA ASP A 113 21.84 -3.15 12.02
C ASP A 113 23.16 -3.10 12.82
N ILE A 114 23.79 -4.26 13.01
CA ILE A 114 25.15 -4.37 13.55
C ILE A 114 26.00 -5.17 12.56
N GLN A 115 27.09 -4.56 12.09
CA GLN A 115 28.02 -5.15 11.14
C GLN A 115 29.43 -5.24 11.75
N PHE A 116 30.13 -6.34 11.50
CA PHE A 116 31.48 -6.56 11.99
C PHE A 116 32.53 -6.25 10.92
N THR A 117 33.53 -5.45 11.29
CA THR A 117 34.71 -5.14 10.47
C THR A 117 35.94 -5.86 11.01
N GLU A 118 36.80 -6.38 10.14
CA GLU A 118 38.02 -7.10 10.57
C GLU A 118 39.17 -6.13 10.87
N LYS A 119 39.20 -4.95 10.23
CA LYS A 119 40.26 -3.95 10.41
C LYS A 119 39.69 -2.57 10.74
N SER A 120 40.28 -1.87 11.71
CA SER A 120 39.94 -0.47 12.00
C SER A 120 40.24 0.49 10.82
N GLU A 121 41.14 0.10 9.91
CA GLU A 121 41.33 0.78 8.63
C GLU A 121 40.12 0.70 7.68
N GLU A 122 39.30 -0.37 7.77
CA GLU A 122 38.08 -0.51 6.97
C GLU A 122 37.00 0.46 7.46
N ILE A 123 36.91 0.71 8.77
CA ILE A 123 36.04 1.76 9.34
C ILE A 123 36.40 3.13 8.74
N ASN A 124 37.69 3.47 8.64
CA ASN A 124 38.13 4.71 8.01
C ASN A 124 37.84 4.75 6.49
N LYS A 125 37.91 3.61 5.79
CA LYS A 125 37.52 3.52 4.37
C LYS A 125 36.01 3.68 4.19
N ILE A 126 35.18 3.11 5.06
CA ILE A 126 33.72 3.26 5.06
C ILE A 126 33.33 4.72 5.38
N LYS A 127 34.04 5.38 6.30
CA LYS A 127 33.91 6.84 6.57
C LYS A 127 34.22 7.70 5.33
N ILE A 128 35.13 7.28 4.45
CA ILE A 128 35.58 8.04 3.27
C ILE A 128 34.78 7.69 2.01
N ASN A 129 34.34 6.44 1.85
CA ASN A 129 33.55 5.98 0.71
C ASN A 129 32.48 4.96 1.14
N PRO A 130 31.22 5.42 1.34
CA PRO A 130 30.09 4.55 1.68
C PRO A 130 29.74 3.49 0.62
N GLN A 131 30.30 3.52 -0.59
CA GLN A 131 30.01 2.56 -1.64
C GLN A 131 30.81 1.25 -1.51
N GLN A 132 31.80 1.17 -0.62
CA GLN A 132 32.60 -0.05 -0.37
C GLN A 132 31.92 -1.06 0.59
N ARG A 133 30.59 -1.01 0.74
CA ARG A 133 29.73 -1.80 1.66
C ARG A 133 29.68 -3.34 1.39
N GLN A 134 30.64 -3.94 0.69
CA GLN A 134 30.55 -5.36 0.29
C GLN A 134 30.89 -6.35 1.42
N SER A 135 29.98 -7.31 1.64
CA SER A 135 30.13 -8.55 2.43
C SER A 135 30.68 -8.46 3.87
N LEU A 136 30.34 -7.42 4.64
CA LEU A 136 30.58 -7.42 6.08
C LEU A 136 29.67 -8.43 6.79
N LYS A 137 30.19 -9.12 7.81
CA LYS A 137 29.43 -10.09 8.61
C LYS A 137 28.43 -9.33 9.49
N ARG A 138 27.13 -9.59 9.32
CA ARG A 138 26.08 -8.99 10.15
C ARG A 138 25.81 -9.83 11.41
N LEU A 139 25.36 -9.17 12.48
CA LEU A 139 24.86 -9.83 13.68
C LEU A 139 23.34 -10.01 13.58
N THR A 140 22.86 -11.25 13.63
CA THR A 140 21.43 -11.51 13.86
C THR A 140 21.09 -11.15 15.30
N HIS A 141 20.25 -10.14 15.51
CA HIS A 141 19.67 -9.75 16.79
C HIS A 141 18.20 -9.37 16.60
N GLY A 142 17.43 -9.26 17.68
CA GLY A 142 16.03 -8.86 17.64
C GLY A 142 15.66 -7.94 18.80
N PHE A 143 14.57 -7.18 18.64
CA PHE A 143 14.00 -6.31 19.68
C PHE A 143 12.64 -6.89 20.12
N GLY A 144 12.67 -8.00 20.87
CA GLY A 144 11.45 -8.60 21.41
C GLY A 144 10.78 -7.73 22.48
N VAL A 145 9.50 -7.99 22.77
CA VAL A 145 8.66 -7.18 23.68
C VAL A 145 9.32 -6.89 25.03
N ARG A 146 10.07 -7.85 25.59
CA ARG A 146 10.78 -7.68 26.87
C ARG A 146 11.81 -6.54 26.83
N TYR A 147 12.49 -6.31 25.71
CA TYR A 147 13.42 -5.19 25.56
C TYR A 147 12.71 -3.84 25.72
N PHE A 148 11.49 -3.71 25.21
CA PHE A 148 10.67 -2.51 25.41
C PHE A 148 10.19 -2.36 26.86
N MET A 149 9.89 -3.48 27.53
CA MET A 149 9.40 -3.50 28.91
C MET A 149 10.49 -3.37 29.99
N GLU A 150 11.73 -3.76 29.69
CA GLU A 150 12.83 -3.89 30.67
C GLU A 150 13.97 -2.88 30.40
N ASP A 151 14.33 -2.62 29.14
CA ASP A 151 15.51 -1.82 28.76
C ASP A 151 15.19 -0.41 28.22
N LEU A 152 14.04 -0.25 27.56
CA LEU A 152 13.55 0.98 26.91
C LEU A 152 12.29 1.59 27.57
N VAL A 153 11.97 1.19 28.81
CA VAL A 153 10.72 1.43 29.56
C VAL A 153 10.15 2.86 29.54
N VAL A 154 10.97 3.87 29.21
CA VAL A 154 10.72 5.31 29.40
C VAL A 154 10.04 6.00 28.20
N ASP A 155 9.56 5.25 27.19
CA ASP A 155 8.90 5.86 26.01
C ASP A 155 7.48 5.34 25.68
N MET A 156 6.96 4.39 26.44
CA MET A 156 5.62 3.85 26.21
C MET A 156 4.49 4.71 26.81
N SER A 157 4.81 5.70 27.66
CA SER A 157 3.84 6.38 28.53
C SER A 157 3.30 7.73 28.04
N ASP A 158 4.11 8.56 27.36
CA ASP A 158 3.84 10.02 27.28
C ASP A 158 3.89 10.67 25.89
N SER A 159 4.09 9.90 24.80
CA SER A 159 4.13 10.45 23.43
C SER A 159 3.04 9.85 22.52
N VAL A 160 2.45 10.71 21.69
CA VAL A 160 1.51 10.33 20.61
C VAL A 160 2.24 9.63 19.45
N GLN A 161 3.54 9.88 19.32
CA GLN A 161 4.43 9.37 18.27
C GLN A 161 5.58 8.60 18.94
N GLN A 162 5.38 7.29 19.13
CA GLN A 162 6.35 6.39 19.79
C GLN A 162 7.33 5.83 18.75
N LEU A 163 8.64 5.87 19.02
CA LEU A 163 9.67 5.33 18.13
C LEU A 163 9.62 3.79 18.13
N GLN A 164 9.21 3.22 17.01
CA GLN A 164 9.17 1.76 16.84
C GLN A 164 10.55 1.23 16.41
N VAL A 165 11.25 0.55 17.33
CA VAL A 165 12.57 -0.04 17.05
C VAL A 165 12.43 -1.45 16.47
N PHE A 166 13.19 -1.75 15.42
CA PHE A 166 13.31 -3.05 14.77
C PHE A 166 14.79 -3.40 14.56
N SER A 167 15.11 -4.69 14.49
CA SER A 167 16.39 -5.09 13.91
C SER A 167 16.30 -4.99 12.40
N TRP A 168 17.45 -4.86 11.74
CA TRP A 168 17.49 -4.92 10.28
C TRP A 168 16.86 -6.21 9.74
N HIS A 169 17.09 -7.35 10.40
CA HIS A 169 16.54 -8.63 9.96
C HIS A 169 15.01 -8.71 10.14
N ASP A 170 14.48 -8.25 11.28
CA ASP A 170 13.04 -8.16 11.52
C ASP A 170 12.38 -7.22 10.49
N TRP A 171 12.99 -6.04 10.27
CA TRP A 171 12.49 -5.03 9.34
C TRP A 171 12.44 -5.56 7.89
N GLN A 172 13.51 -6.20 7.40
CA GLN A 172 13.47 -6.82 6.06
C GLN A 172 12.45 -7.96 5.99
N THR A 173 12.29 -8.76 7.06
CA THR A 173 11.32 -9.86 7.08
C THR A 173 9.88 -9.35 7.03
N ILE A 174 9.58 -8.25 7.72
CA ILE A 174 8.28 -7.56 7.66
C ILE A 174 8.05 -7.01 6.24
N LEU A 175 9.02 -6.30 5.66
CA LEU A 175 8.91 -5.73 4.32
C LEU A 175 8.79 -6.80 3.21
N ALA A 176 9.37 -7.98 3.40
CA ALA A 176 9.24 -9.12 2.50
C ALA A 176 7.91 -9.89 2.66
N SER A 177 7.28 -9.79 3.85
CA SER A 177 5.99 -10.44 4.14
C SER A 177 4.78 -9.59 3.74
N LEU A 178 4.96 -8.28 3.61
CA LEU A 178 3.91 -7.33 3.24
C LEU A 178 3.96 -6.98 1.75
N HIS A 179 2.79 -6.72 1.15
CA HIS A 179 2.70 -6.51 -0.29
C HIS A 179 2.29 -5.08 -0.69
N THR A 180 1.78 -4.28 0.24
CA THR A 180 1.25 -2.94 -0.05
C THR A 180 1.64 -1.91 1.04
N PRO A 181 1.84 -0.62 0.70
CA PRO A 181 2.14 0.44 1.68
C PRO A 181 1.06 0.59 2.76
N CYS A 182 -0.20 0.35 2.38
CA CYS A 182 -1.34 0.41 3.30
C CYS A 182 -1.30 -0.72 4.35
N GLU A 183 -0.82 -1.92 4.00
CA GLU A 183 -0.57 -2.97 4.99
C GLU A 183 0.58 -2.65 5.92
N LEU A 184 1.67 -2.03 5.44
CA LEU A 184 2.76 -1.58 6.30
C LEU A 184 2.24 -0.61 7.36
N TRP A 185 1.44 0.37 6.94
CA TRP A 185 0.78 1.28 7.87
C TRP A 185 -0.12 0.57 8.89
N ARG A 186 -0.96 -0.37 8.44
CA ARG A 186 -1.85 -1.17 9.32
C ARG A 186 -1.06 -2.06 10.29
N PHE A 187 0.01 -2.69 9.83
CA PHE A 187 0.89 -3.52 10.65
C PHE A 187 1.59 -2.69 11.73
N LEU A 188 2.11 -1.51 11.38
CA LEU A 188 2.74 -0.60 12.35
C LEU A 188 1.78 -0.15 13.44
N ASN A 189 0.51 0.13 13.10
CA ASN A 189 -0.55 0.39 14.07
C ASN A 189 -0.86 -0.85 14.93
N TYR A 190 -0.98 -2.03 14.31
CA TYR A 190 -1.23 -3.29 15.02
C TYR A 190 -0.14 -3.64 16.03
N ARG A 191 1.14 -3.51 15.61
CA ARG A 191 2.32 -3.72 16.45
C ARG A 191 2.38 -2.73 17.61
N LEU A 192 2.15 -1.45 17.35
CA LEU A 192 2.08 -0.43 18.39
C LEU A 192 1.01 -0.78 19.45
N GLY A 193 -0.17 -1.22 19.02
CA GLY A 193 -1.22 -1.72 19.91
C GLY A 193 -0.80 -2.95 20.73
N GLN A 194 -0.06 -3.90 20.14
CA GLN A 194 0.49 -5.06 20.87
C GLN A 194 1.56 -4.68 21.90
N LEU A 195 2.42 -3.71 21.58
CA LEU A 195 3.43 -3.18 22.51
C LEU A 195 2.77 -2.41 23.67
N GLN A 196 1.78 -1.56 23.38
CA GLN A 196 1.00 -0.83 24.40
C GLN A 196 0.25 -1.80 25.31
N TYR A 197 -0.41 -2.83 24.76
CA TYR A 197 -1.03 -3.89 25.55
C TYR A 197 -0.03 -4.58 26.49
N SER A 198 1.18 -4.88 26.01
CA SER A 198 2.22 -5.51 26.83
C SER A 198 2.78 -4.60 27.92
N ALA A 199 2.97 -3.32 27.62
CA ALA A 199 3.40 -2.33 28.60
C ALA A 199 2.35 -2.16 29.71
N SER A 200 1.05 -2.08 29.36
CA SER A 200 -0.05 -1.91 30.33
C SER A 200 -0.33 -3.15 31.19
N ASN A 201 -0.19 -4.35 30.63
CA ASN A 201 -0.53 -5.61 31.33
C ASN A 201 0.69 -6.34 31.91
N HIS A 202 1.91 -5.83 31.67
CA HIS A 202 3.19 -6.48 32.01
C HIS A 202 3.33 -7.93 31.50
N VAL A 203 2.74 -8.23 30.33
CA VAL A 203 2.79 -9.56 29.68
C VAL A 203 3.14 -9.40 28.21
N ALA A 204 4.16 -10.13 27.73
CA ALA A 204 4.54 -10.14 26.32
C ALA A 204 3.41 -10.70 25.44
N SER A 205 2.94 -9.91 24.48
CA SER A 205 1.84 -10.23 23.56
C SER A 205 2.29 -11.05 22.34
N PHE A 206 3.58 -10.97 22.01
CA PHE A 206 4.23 -11.76 20.97
C PHE A 206 5.66 -12.16 21.39
N GLU A 207 6.16 -13.23 20.79
CA GLU A 207 7.50 -13.78 21.06
C GLU A 207 8.53 -13.28 20.03
N SER A 208 8.15 -13.25 18.75
CA SER A 208 8.95 -12.70 17.65
C SER A 208 8.13 -11.79 16.73
N GLU A 209 8.82 -10.93 15.97
CA GLU A 209 8.21 -10.11 14.91
C GLU A 209 7.65 -10.98 13.77
N VAL A 210 8.27 -12.15 13.51
CA VAL A 210 7.81 -13.14 12.52
C VAL A 210 6.45 -13.74 12.90
N ASP A 211 6.24 -14.07 14.18
CA ASP A 211 4.95 -14.53 14.68
C ASP A 211 3.92 -13.40 14.65
N LEU A 212 4.34 -12.17 14.93
CA LEU A 212 3.46 -11.00 14.95
C LEU A 212 2.94 -10.67 13.55
N ILE A 213 3.82 -10.62 12.53
CA ILE A 213 3.41 -10.37 11.14
C ILE A 213 2.55 -11.53 10.61
N THR A 214 2.88 -12.78 10.95
CA THR A 214 2.07 -13.94 10.59
C THR A 214 0.66 -13.87 11.20
N LYS A 215 0.55 -13.48 12.49
CA LYS A 215 -0.76 -13.25 13.16
C LYS A 215 -1.55 -12.12 12.51
N PHE A 216 -0.90 -11.01 12.17
CA PHE A 216 -1.52 -9.86 11.50
C PHE A 216 -2.09 -10.28 10.13
N LEU A 217 -1.28 -10.92 9.29
CA LEU A 217 -1.66 -11.35 7.94
C LEU A 217 -2.74 -12.44 7.90
N HIS A 218 -2.96 -13.16 9.00
CA HIS A 218 -4.05 -14.12 9.16
C HIS A 218 -5.22 -13.60 10.02
N SER A 219 -5.23 -12.31 10.35
CA SER A 219 -6.27 -11.68 11.16
C SER A 219 -7.42 -11.13 10.31
N LEU A 220 -8.57 -10.89 10.95
CA LEU A 220 -9.69 -10.18 10.32
C LEU A 220 -9.44 -8.68 10.16
N ALA A 221 -8.41 -8.12 10.82
CA ALA A 221 -8.08 -6.70 10.73
C ALA A 221 -7.66 -6.31 9.29
N LEU A 222 -7.10 -7.25 8.54
CA LEU A 222 -6.71 -7.09 7.13
C LEU A 222 -7.88 -6.64 6.23
N PHE A 223 -9.12 -6.98 6.59
CA PHE A 223 -10.32 -6.66 5.81
C PHE A 223 -11.15 -5.50 6.37
N THR A 224 -10.77 -4.88 7.50
CA THR A 224 -11.61 -3.92 8.23
C THR A 224 -11.96 -2.68 7.39
N ASP A 225 -11.00 -2.13 6.65
CA ASP A 225 -11.24 -0.95 5.82
C ASP A 225 -12.01 -1.31 4.54
N ALA A 226 -11.68 -2.45 3.91
CA ALA A 226 -12.45 -2.98 2.78
C ALA A 226 -13.94 -3.19 3.13
N ILE A 227 -14.23 -3.74 4.32
CA ILE A 227 -15.59 -3.87 4.85
C ILE A 227 -16.22 -2.49 5.11
N THR A 228 -15.46 -1.50 5.56
CA THR A 228 -15.96 -0.14 5.81
C THR A 228 -16.34 0.55 4.50
N VAL A 229 -15.55 0.38 3.45
CA VAL A 229 -15.84 0.90 2.11
C VAL A 229 -17.04 0.18 1.48
N ASP A 230 -17.06 -1.16 1.49
CA ASP A 230 -18.15 -2.00 0.96
C ASP A 230 -19.51 -1.62 1.58
N ASN A 231 -19.58 -1.51 2.92
CA ASN A 231 -20.77 -1.03 3.63
C ASN A 231 -21.17 0.41 3.26
N THR A 232 -20.21 1.28 2.97
CA THR A 232 -20.48 2.68 2.61
C THR A 232 -21.01 2.80 1.18
N LEU A 233 -20.53 1.96 0.27
CA LEU A 233 -21.02 1.88 -1.10
C LEU A 233 -22.45 1.33 -1.17
N ILE A 234 -22.78 0.32 -0.36
CA ILE A 234 -24.15 -0.17 -0.19
C ILE A 234 -25.06 0.94 0.34
N LYS A 235 -24.61 1.68 1.35
CA LYS A 235 -25.31 2.85 1.91
C LYS A 235 -25.51 3.99 0.88
N TYR A 236 -24.65 4.08 -0.13
CA TYR A 236 -24.76 5.04 -1.24
C TYR A 236 -25.50 4.50 -2.47
N GLU A 237 -26.07 3.29 -2.40
CA GLU A 237 -26.74 2.61 -3.51
C GLU A 237 -25.83 2.40 -4.74
N MET A 238 -24.51 2.38 -4.53
CA MET A 238 -23.50 2.07 -5.54
C MET A 238 -23.26 0.57 -5.69
N GLN A 239 -23.76 -0.22 -4.75
CA GLN A 239 -23.68 -1.68 -4.72
C GLN A 239 -24.91 -2.23 -3.98
N ASP A 240 -25.57 -3.26 -4.50
CA ASP A 240 -26.81 -3.78 -3.90
C ASP A 240 -26.56 -4.72 -2.70
N GLU A 241 -25.51 -5.54 -2.79
CA GLU A 241 -25.14 -6.56 -1.80
C GLU A 241 -23.63 -6.52 -1.49
N PRO A 242 -23.17 -7.03 -0.33
CA PRO A 242 -21.74 -7.10 0.00
C PRO A 242 -20.92 -7.88 -1.04
N ASN A 243 -19.67 -7.48 -1.28
CA ASN A 243 -18.84 -8.19 -2.26
C ASN A 243 -18.68 -9.68 -1.86
N PRO A 244 -19.10 -10.64 -2.70
CA PRO A 244 -19.11 -12.05 -2.32
C PRO A 244 -17.70 -12.64 -2.14
N ALA A 245 -16.67 -12.07 -2.78
CA ALA A 245 -15.28 -12.46 -2.54
C ALA A 245 -14.81 -11.97 -1.16
N LEU A 246 -15.12 -10.73 -0.79
CA LEU A 246 -14.78 -10.16 0.53
C LEU A 246 -15.42 -10.98 1.65
N VAL A 247 -16.71 -11.30 1.52
CA VAL A 247 -17.45 -12.13 2.49
C VAL A 247 -16.85 -13.54 2.58
N ALA A 248 -16.53 -14.19 1.45
CA ALA A 248 -15.95 -15.53 1.44
C ALA A 248 -14.56 -15.57 2.09
N MET A 249 -13.70 -14.58 1.82
CA MET A 249 -12.38 -14.45 2.44
C MET A 249 -12.49 -14.21 3.94
N MET A 250 -13.32 -13.25 4.36
CA MET A 250 -13.56 -12.94 5.77
C MET A 250 -14.06 -14.18 6.54
N LEU A 251 -15.01 -14.94 5.98
CA LEU A 251 -15.52 -16.17 6.58
C LEU A 251 -14.44 -17.26 6.67
N ALA A 252 -13.61 -17.43 5.64
CA ALA A 252 -12.51 -18.38 5.66
C ALA A 252 -11.49 -18.06 6.76
N TYR A 253 -11.12 -16.79 6.94
CA TYR A 253 -10.20 -16.33 7.99
C TYR A 253 -10.83 -16.48 9.39
N LYS A 254 -12.09 -16.02 9.56
CA LYS A 254 -12.83 -16.11 10.82
C LYS A 254 -12.93 -17.56 11.33
N ASN A 255 -13.18 -18.49 10.41
CA ASN A 255 -13.35 -19.90 10.72
C ASN A 255 -12.02 -20.70 10.68
N LYS A 256 -10.88 -20.05 10.40
CA LYS A 256 -9.56 -20.68 10.19
C LYS A 256 -9.60 -21.85 9.19
N SER A 257 -10.36 -21.67 8.10
CA SER A 257 -10.50 -22.66 7.03
C SER A 257 -9.17 -22.88 6.31
N THR A 258 -8.94 -24.09 5.79
CA THR A 258 -7.83 -24.37 4.87
C THR A 258 -7.85 -23.47 3.63
N THR A 259 -9.04 -23.00 3.22
CA THR A 259 -9.21 -22.02 2.12
C THR A 259 -8.61 -20.64 2.43
N ALA A 260 -8.39 -20.28 3.70
CA ALA A 260 -7.83 -18.98 4.07
C ALA A 260 -6.42 -18.79 3.52
N GLN A 261 -5.58 -19.85 3.55
CA GLN A 261 -4.24 -19.84 2.99
C GLN A 261 -4.25 -19.67 1.46
N MET A 262 -5.19 -20.34 0.76
CA MET A 262 -5.38 -20.16 -0.68
C MET A 262 -5.78 -18.71 -1.01
N TYR A 263 -6.70 -18.11 -0.26
CA TYR A 263 -7.05 -16.70 -0.44
C TYR A 263 -5.89 -15.76 -0.14
N HIS A 264 -5.10 -16.02 0.89
CA HIS A 264 -3.88 -15.28 1.20
C HIS A 264 -2.91 -15.29 0.00
N GLN A 265 -2.62 -16.48 -0.55
CA GLN A 265 -1.77 -16.64 -1.73
C GLN A 265 -2.33 -15.93 -2.97
N HIS A 266 -3.64 -15.98 -3.20
CA HIS A 266 -4.27 -15.27 -4.32
C HIS A 266 -4.23 -13.74 -4.17
N MET A 267 -4.27 -13.21 -2.95
CA MET A 267 -4.10 -11.77 -2.69
C MET A 267 -2.64 -11.35 -2.88
N ALA A 268 -1.68 -12.13 -2.37
CA ALA A 268 -0.25 -11.91 -2.56
C ALA A 268 0.16 -11.90 -4.04
N GLN A 269 -0.32 -12.89 -4.81
CA GLN A 269 -0.10 -12.96 -6.27
C GLN A 269 -0.72 -11.78 -7.00
N ALA A 270 -1.96 -11.41 -6.68
CA ALA A 270 -2.61 -10.25 -7.29
C ALA A 270 -1.90 -8.94 -6.95
N ALA A 271 -1.40 -8.79 -5.72
CA ALA A 271 -0.65 -7.61 -5.31
C ALA A 271 0.66 -7.47 -6.09
N ALA A 272 1.43 -8.57 -6.23
CA ALA A 272 2.65 -8.61 -7.03
C ALA A 272 2.42 -8.27 -8.51
N LEU A 273 1.37 -8.83 -9.12
CA LEU A 273 1.00 -8.52 -10.51
C LEU A 273 0.58 -7.06 -10.68
N TRP A 274 -0.18 -6.52 -9.73
CA TRP A 274 -0.55 -5.11 -9.73
C TRP A 274 0.67 -4.18 -9.54
N SER A 275 1.65 -4.58 -8.73
CA SER A 275 2.93 -3.86 -8.59
C SER A 275 3.70 -3.80 -9.92
N GLN A 276 3.82 -4.94 -10.62
CA GLN A 276 4.50 -5.02 -11.91
C GLN A 276 3.80 -4.14 -12.97
N LEU A 277 2.48 -4.29 -13.08
CA LEU A 277 1.63 -3.54 -14.01
C LEU A 277 1.68 -2.03 -13.71
N SER A 278 1.64 -1.64 -12.43
CA SER A 278 1.80 -0.24 -12.03
C SER A 278 3.19 0.29 -12.37
N ALA A 279 4.27 -0.48 -12.09
CA ALA A 279 5.63 -0.07 -12.44
C ALA A 279 5.80 0.16 -13.95
N GLN A 280 5.24 -0.71 -14.80
CA GLN A 280 5.27 -0.55 -16.26
C GLN A 280 4.48 0.67 -16.73
N MET A 281 3.26 0.90 -16.21
CA MET A 281 2.49 2.12 -16.49
C MET A 281 3.27 3.39 -16.14
N ILE A 282 3.96 3.36 -15.00
CA ILE A 282 4.77 4.46 -14.50
C ILE A 282 5.99 4.67 -15.42
N GLU A 283 6.74 3.62 -15.76
CA GLU A 283 7.89 3.70 -16.68
C GLU A 283 7.51 4.24 -18.07
N THR A 284 6.33 3.89 -18.60
CA THR A 284 5.84 4.41 -19.88
C THR A 284 5.52 5.91 -19.82
N LEU A 285 4.75 6.34 -18.81
CA LEU A 285 4.49 7.76 -18.55
C LEU A 285 5.79 8.56 -18.31
N ASP A 286 6.77 7.93 -17.67
CA ASP A 286 8.06 8.53 -17.37
C ASP A 286 8.90 8.79 -18.64
N ALA A 287 8.71 8.00 -19.70
CA ALA A 287 9.39 8.12 -20.99
C ALA A 287 8.77 9.18 -21.92
N GLU A 288 7.44 9.25 -21.99
CA GLU A 288 6.73 10.22 -22.86
C GLU A 288 6.95 11.68 -22.44
N VAL A 289 7.16 11.93 -21.14
CA VAL A 289 7.29 13.28 -20.55
C VAL A 289 8.70 13.90 -20.75
N LEU A 290 9.66 13.19 -21.35
CA LEU A 290 11.02 13.70 -21.57
C LEU A 290 11.10 14.88 -22.56
N ASP A 291 10.06 15.10 -23.37
CA ASP A 291 10.03 16.06 -24.48
C ASP A 291 9.38 17.43 -24.14
N ASP A 292 8.80 17.60 -22.94
CA ASP A 292 8.06 18.82 -22.56
C ASP A 292 8.79 19.68 -21.49
N ALA A 293 8.50 21.00 -21.51
CA ALA A 293 9.32 22.03 -20.88
C ALA A 293 9.05 22.26 -19.38
N ASP A 294 7.89 21.83 -18.85
CA ASP A 294 7.37 22.27 -17.55
C ASP A 294 7.62 21.28 -16.38
N LYS A 295 8.90 20.88 -16.26
CA LYS A 295 9.35 19.67 -15.54
C LYS A 295 9.00 19.60 -14.05
N GLU A 296 8.94 20.73 -13.34
CA GLU A 296 8.71 20.75 -11.88
C GLU A 296 7.24 20.51 -11.53
N THR A 297 6.31 21.19 -12.22
CA THR A 297 4.86 21.01 -12.04
C THR A 297 4.39 19.63 -12.53
N LEU A 298 4.99 19.12 -13.61
CA LEU A 298 4.76 17.75 -14.10
C LEU A 298 5.26 16.72 -13.08
N GLY A 299 6.44 16.92 -12.48
CA GLY A 299 7.01 16.02 -11.46
C GLY A 299 6.12 15.82 -10.24
N ILE A 300 5.51 16.89 -9.72
CA ILE A 300 4.61 16.82 -8.56
C ILE A 300 3.28 16.12 -8.89
N LYS A 301 2.71 16.36 -10.07
CA LYS A 301 1.50 15.63 -10.52
C LYS A 301 1.77 14.15 -10.76
N ARG A 302 2.94 13.83 -11.32
CA ARG A 302 3.42 12.48 -11.60
C ARG A 302 3.63 11.67 -10.34
N SER A 303 4.33 12.18 -9.33
CA SER A 303 4.50 11.46 -8.05
C SER A 303 3.16 11.19 -7.37
N HIS A 304 2.23 12.15 -7.40
CA HIS A 304 0.87 11.94 -6.91
C HIS A 304 0.12 10.83 -7.68
N TRP A 305 0.21 10.78 -9.02
CA TRP A 305 -0.43 9.72 -9.81
C TRP A 305 0.18 8.34 -9.59
N GLN A 306 1.51 8.24 -9.49
CA GLN A 306 2.23 7.02 -9.10
C GLN A 306 1.68 6.48 -7.77
N GLN A 307 1.57 7.35 -6.77
CA GLN A 307 1.01 7.00 -5.45
C GLN A 307 -0.45 6.53 -5.55
N GLN A 308 -1.30 7.18 -6.37
CA GLN A 308 -2.70 6.74 -6.51
C GLN A 308 -2.89 5.32 -7.09
N LEU A 309 -1.95 4.81 -7.88
CA LEU A 309 -1.97 3.41 -8.36
C LEU A 309 -1.46 2.42 -7.30
N LEU A 310 -0.47 2.84 -6.50
CA LEU A 310 0.21 2.00 -5.51
C LEU A 310 -0.52 1.98 -4.15
N ASP A 311 -1.28 3.02 -3.80
CA ASP A 311 -2.09 3.16 -2.58
C ASP A 311 -3.35 2.26 -2.60
N GLU A 312 -3.23 1.01 -3.04
CA GLU A 312 -4.32 0.02 -3.07
C GLU A 312 -4.09 -1.12 -2.09
N SER A 313 -5.16 -1.45 -1.35
CA SER A 313 -5.21 -2.59 -0.43
C SER A 313 -5.02 -3.93 -1.16
N LEU A 314 -4.58 -4.97 -0.44
CA LEU A 314 -4.58 -6.35 -0.96
C LEU A 314 -5.90 -6.75 -1.62
N PHE A 315 -7.03 -6.40 -1.00
CA PHE A 315 -8.34 -6.78 -1.52
C PHE A 315 -8.73 -6.00 -2.78
N SER A 316 -8.39 -4.71 -2.85
CA SER A 316 -8.54 -3.92 -4.07
C SER A 316 -7.71 -4.49 -5.22
N ARG A 317 -6.41 -4.73 -4.99
CA ARG A 317 -5.50 -5.32 -5.99
C ARG A 317 -6.00 -6.70 -6.43
N HIS A 318 -6.52 -7.50 -5.50
CA HIS A 318 -7.19 -8.76 -5.80
C HIS A 318 -8.40 -8.59 -6.73
N GLU A 319 -9.34 -7.69 -6.43
CA GLU A 319 -10.54 -7.49 -7.27
C GLU A 319 -10.21 -6.92 -8.65
N LEU A 320 -9.25 -6.00 -8.75
CA LEU A 320 -8.78 -5.42 -10.01
C LEU A 320 -8.13 -6.50 -10.89
N VAL A 321 -7.12 -7.21 -10.38
CA VAL A 321 -6.42 -8.28 -11.12
C VAL A 321 -7.35 -9.47 -11.42
N ARG A 322 -8.27 -9.81 -10.51
CA ARG A 322 -9.31 -10.83 -10.77
C ARG A 322 -10.25 -10.40 -11.90
N THR A 323 -10.47 -9.10 -12.10
CA THR A 323 -11.28 -8.59 -13.22
C THR A 323 -10.54 -8.73 -14.54
N LEU A 324 -9.23 -8.47 -14.58
CA LEU A 324 -8.39 -8.75 -15.76
C LEU A 324 -8.41 -10.25 -16.12
N TYR A 325 -8.20 -11.15 -15.14
CA TYR A 325 -8.24 -12.61 -15.34
C TYR A 325 -9.62 -13.22 -15.65
N ARG A 326 -10.68 -12.40 -15.73
CA ARG A 326 -11.99 -12.81 -16.25
C ARG A 326 -12.09 -12.64 -17.77
N TYR A 327 -11.34 -11.73 -18.38
CA TYR A 327 -11.46 -11.44 -19.83
C TYR A 327 -11.27 -12.69 -20.71
N PRO A 328 -10.22 -13.54 -20.53
CA PRO A 328 -10.05 -14.75 -21.35
C PRO A 328 -11.15 -15.82 -21.16
N LYS A 329 -12.00 -15.65 -20.14
CA LYS A 329 -13.10 -16.57 -19.79
C LYS A 329 -14.47 -16.05 -20.23
N GLN A 330 -14.53 -14.88 -20.85
CA GLN A 330 -15.76 -14.35 -21.43
C GLN A 330 -16.14 -15.09 -22.71
N GLY A 331 -17.41 -14.97 -23.13
CA GLY A 331 -17.84 -15.47 -24.42
C GLY A 331 -17.20 -14.67 -25.57
N SER A 332 -16.88 -15.35 -26.68
CA SER A 332 -16.18 -14.75 -27.82
C SER A 332 -16.93 -13.60 -28.50
N SER A 333 -18.25 -13.45 -28.31
CA SER A 333 -18.98 -12.26 -28.75
C SER A 333 -18.57 -11.03 -27.92
N LEU A 334 -18.49 -11.16 -26.60
CA LEU A 334 -18.12 -10.07 -25.68
C LEU A 334 -16.66 -9.64 -25.86
N GLN A 335 -15.78 -10.58 -26.20
CA GLN A 335 -14.37 -10.29 -26.55
C GLN A 335 -14.24 -9.53 -27.88
N LYS A 336 -15.10 -9.82 -28.86
CA LYS A 336 -15.14 -9.10 -30.14
C LYS A 336 -15.77 -7.71 -30.03
N GLU A 337 -16.89 -7.63 -29.33
CA GLU A 337 -17.66 -6.39 -29.16
C GLU A 337 -17.00 -5.41 -28.18
N GLY A 338 -16.18 -5.90 -27.25
CA GLY A 338 -15.62 -5.12 -26.13
C GLY A 338 -16.66 -4.87 -25.02
N TYR A 339 -16.19 -4.52 -23.83
CA TYR A 339 -17.09 -4.22 -22.70
C TYR A 339 -16.44 -3.35 -21.62
N VAL A 340 -17.27 -2.65 -20.84
CA VAL A 340 -16.82 -1.81 -19.72
C VAL A 340 -17.20 -2.46 -18.39
N VAL A 341 -16.26 -2.49 -17.45
CA VAL A 341 -16.50 -2.86 -16.04
C VAL A 341 -16.14 -1.69 -15.15
N HIS A 342 -17.11 -1.23 -14.37
CA HIS A 342 -16.86 -0.29 -13.29
C HIS A 342 -16.44 -1.06 -12.03
N GLN A 343 -15.31 -0.68 -11.45
CA GLN A 343 -14.77 -1.15 -10.18
C GLN A 343 -14.51 0.04 -9.25
N HIS A 344 -14.22 -0.25 -7.99
CA HIS A 344 -13.90 0.75 -6.98
C HIS A 344 -12.77 0.27 -6.09
N SER A 345 -12.09 1.21 -5.43
CA SER A 345 -11.07 0.91 -4.44
C SER A 345 -11.72 0.50 -3.12
N TYR A 346 -11.24 -0.58 -2.52
CA TYR A 346 -11.58 -0.98 -1.15
C TYR A 346 -10.62 -0.36 -0.11
N GLU A 347 -9.71 0.51 -0.55
CA GLU A 347 -8.86 1.35 0.30
C GLU A 347 -9.45 2.77 0.40
N SER A 348 -9.75 3.39 -0.74
CA SER A 348 -10.22 4.76 -0.86
C SER A 348 -11.60 4.82 -1.51
N LEU A 349 -12.65 5.04 -0.70
CA LEU A 349 -14.05 5.21 -1.15
C LEU A 349 -14.21 6.18 -2.34
N GLY A 350 -13.38 7.22 -2.42
CA GLY A 350 -13.40 8.21 -3.49
C GLY A 350 -12.52 7.90 -4.71
N ARG A 351 -12.07 6.65 -4.88
CA ARG A 351 -11.27 6.20 -6.03
C ARG A 351 -12.06 5.14 -6.80
N HIS A 352 -12.36 5.46 -8.06
CA HIS A 352 -13.15 4.63 -8.95
C HIS A 352 -12.35 4.21 -10.18
N TYR A 353 -12.59 2.99 -10.65
CA TYR A 353 -11.93 2.39 -11.79
C TYR A 353 -12.93 2.11 -12.91
N VAL A 354 -12.61 2.52 -14.13
CA VAL A 354 -13.36 2.20 -15.35
C VAL A 354 -12.45 1.35 -16.22
N LEU A 355 -12.66 0.04 -16.18
CA LEU A 355 -11.91 -0.94 -16.96
C LEU A 355 -12.62 -1.15 -18.29
N ILE A 356 -12.04 -0.66 -19.37
CA ILE A 356 -12.58 -0.80 -20.73
C ILE A 356 -11.78 -1.90 -21.41
N PHE A 357 -12.39 -3.06 -21.62
CA PHE A 357 -11.82 -4.12 -22.44
C PHE A 357 -12.16 -3.82 -23.89
N TYR A 358 -11.14 -3.53 -24.71
CA TYR A 358 -11.35 -3.18 -26.11
C TYR A 358 -11.90 -4.37 -26.90
N GLY A 359 -12.76 -4.06 -27.87
CA GLY A 359 -13.28 -5.05 -28.80
C GLY A 359 -12.21 -5.46 -29.81
N GLN A 360 -12.03 -6.78 -29.99
CA GLN A 360 -11.14 -7.33 -31.01
C GLN A 360 -11.61 -7.03 -32.45
N ASP A 361 -12.89 -6.67 -32.63
CA ASP A 361 -13.40 -6.23 -33.93
C ASP A 361 -13.15 -4.72 -34.13
N PHE A 362 -12.47 -4.39 -35.21
CA PHE A 362 -11.99 -3.05 -35.54
C PHE A 362 -13.16 -2.07 -35.78
N ASP A 363 -14.24 -2.56 -36.37
CA ASP A 363 -15.47 -1.80 -36.66
C ASP A 363 -16.42 -1.71 -35.44
N SER A 364 -16.07 -2.32 -34.30
CA SER A 364 -16.90 -2.27 -33.09
C SER A 364 -16.87 -0.88 -32.43
N GLN A 365 -17.98 -0.51 -31.78
CA GLN A 365 -18.08 0.75 -31.03
C GLN A 365 -17.17 0.79 -29.79
N HIS A 366 -16.55 -0.32 -29.42
CA HIS A 366 -15.58 -0.41 -28.33
C HIS A 366 -14.20 -0.85 -28.79
N SER A 367 -13.89 -0.75 -30.08
CA SER A 367 -12.52 -0.95 -30.58
C SER A 367 -11.58 0.09 -29.98
N LYS A 368 -10.29 -0.25 -29.88
CA LYS A 368 -9.26 0.64 -29.33
C LYS A 368 -9.26 1.99 -30.05
N GLN A 369 -9.36 2.00 -31.38
CA GLN A 369 -9.37 3.24 -32.16
C GLN A 369 -10.60 4.13 -31.89
N ALA A 370 -11.76 3.55 -31.56
CA ALA A 370 -12.97 4.31 -31.24
C ALA A 370 -12.91 4.93 -29.82
N ILE A 371 -12.38 4.20 -28.84
CA ILE A 371 -12.40 4.61 -27.44
C ILE A 371 -11.13 5.36 -26.99
N GLN A 372 -9.93 4.94 -27.40
CA GLN A 372 -8.66 5.50 -26.91
C GLN A 372 -8.61 7.05 -26.99
N PRO A 373 -9.06 7.72 -28.08
CA PRO A 373 -9.08 9.20 -28.14
C PRO A 373 -10.07 9.86 -27.17
N ASN A 374 -10.99 9.10 -26.59
CA ASN A 374 -12.10 9.56 -25.75
C ASN A 374 -11.92 9.23 -24.25
N LEU A 375 -10.85 8.54 -23.83
CA LEU A 375 -10.64 8.12 -22.43
C LEU A 375 -10.76 9.27 -21.43
N ALA A 376 -10.16 10.42 -21.74
CA ALA A 376 -10.26 11.63 -20.92
C ALA A 376 -11.70 12.11 -20.72
N LYS A 377 -12.49 12.11 -21.80
CA LYS A 377 -13.90 12.52 -21.78
C LYS A 377 -14.75 11.52 -21.00
N ILE A 378 -14.50 10.21 -21.17
CA ILE A 378 -15.17 9.15 -20.40
C ILE A 378 -14.90 9.33 -18.89
N ALA A 379 -13.65 9.62 -18.51
CA ALA A 379 -13.28 9.86 -17.13
C ALA A 379 -14.02 11.07 -16.53
N GLN A 380 -14.11 12.17 -17.29
CA GLN A 380 -14.84 13.38 -16.91
C GLN A 380 -16.36 13.14 -16.81
N ASP A 381 -16.94 12.42 -17.78
CA ASP A 381 -18.36 12.04 -17.79
C ASP A 381 -18.70 11.18 -16.57
N VAL A 382 -17.88 10.19 -16.23
CA VAL A 382 -18.07 9.34 -15.03
C VAL A 382 -17.92 10.17 -13.74
N ALA A 383 -16.88 11.00 -13.63
CA ALA A 383 -16.69 11.88 -12.49
C ALA A 383 -17.88 12.82 -12.23
N SER A 384 -18.51 13.34 -13.29
CA SER A 384 -19.69 14.22 -13.19
C SER A 384 -20.98 13.51 -12.75
N ARG A 385 -21.05 12.18 -12.91
CA ARG A 385 -22.27 11.37 -12.70
C ARG A 385 -22.25 10.55 -11.41
N LEU A 386 -21.08 10.23 -10.87
CA LEU A 386 -20.94 9.50 -9.61
C LEU A 386 -21.43 10.35 -8.43
N PRO A 387 -22.51 9.97 -7.72
CA PRO A 387 -23.12 10.79 -6.66
C PRO A 387 -22.41 10.58 -5.32
N ILE A 388 -21.08 10.69 -5.28
CA ILE A 388 -20.23 10.40 -4.11
C ILE A 388 -19.54 11.69 -3.67
N ALA A 389 -19.89 12.19 -2.48
CA ALA A 389 -19.38 13.46 -1.95
C ALA A 389 -17.89 13.42 -1.58
N GLU A 390 -17.39 12.19 -1.43
CA GLU A 390 -16.02 11.81 -1.13
C GLU A 390 -15.20 11.47 -2.39
N LEU A 391 -15.74 11.59 -3.62
CA LEU A 391 -15.00 11.29 -4.85
C LEU A 391 -13.77 12.21 -5.01
N HIS A 392 -12.59 11.62 -5.21
CA HIS A 392 -11.33 12.34 -5.43
C HIS A 392 -10.77 12.13 -6.84
N HIS A 393 -10.94 10.96 -7.45
CA HIS A 393 -10.47 10.66 -8.80
C HIS A 393 -11.14 9.45 -9.44
N VAL A 394 -11.17 9.46 -10.78
CA VAL A 394 -11.58 8.34 -11.63
C VAL A 394 -10.37 7.91 -12.47
N ILE A 395 -10.02 6.63 -12.39
CA ILE A 395 -8.95 5.99 -13.16
C ILE A 395 -9.60 5.18 -14.27
N VAL A 396 -9.28 5.48 -15.52
CA VAL A 396 -9.74 4.72 -16.69
C VAL A 396 -8.57 3.91 -17.22
N LEU A 397 -8.76 2.60 -17.37
CA LEU A 397 -7.82 1.69 -17.99
C LEU A 397 -8.45 1.16 -19.28
N GLY A 398 -7.91 1.54 -20.44
CA GLY A 398 -8.22 0.93 -21.73
C GLY A 398 -7.32 -0.27 -21.93
N ILE A 399 -7.89 -1.47 -22.04
CA ILE A 399 -7.17 -2.75 -21.93
C ILE A 399 -7.31 -3.51 -23.24
N ASP A 400 -6.17 -3.77 -23.88
CA ASP A 400 -6.05 -4.57 -25.09
C ASP A 400 -5.40 -5.92 -24.75
N PHE A 401 -5.92 -7.01 -25.33
CA PHE A 401 -5.37 -8.36 -25.15
C PHE A 401 -4.81 -8.83 -26.50
N ILE A 402 -3.49 -8.86 -26.58
CA ILE A 402 -2.74 -9.10 -27.81
C ILE A 402 -2.20 -10.53 -27.78
N ASP A 403 -2.76 -11.41 -28.60
CA ASP A 403 -2.28 -12.79 -28.75
C ASP A 403 -1.23 -12.88 -29.86
N GLU A 404 0.05 -13.01 -29.49
CA GLU A 404 1.18 -13.13 -30.43
C GLU A 404 2.00 -14.39 -30.15
N SER A 405 2.20 -15.23 -31.18
CA SER A 405 3.24 -16.28 -31.18
C SER A 405 3.16 -17.33 -30.03
N ASN A 406 1.96 -17.57 -29.50
CA ASN A 406 1.62 -18.39 -28.32
C ASN A 406 1.72 -17.70 -26.94
N ASP A 407 2.12 -16.43 -26.89
CA ASP A 407 2.05 -15.60 -25.69
C ASP A 407 0.88 -14.61 -25.80
N THR A 408 0.24 -14.30 -24.66
CA THR A 408 -0.79 -13.26 -24.56
C THR A 408 -0.22 -12.09 -23.77
N PHE A 409 -0.11 -10.94 -24.42
CA PHE A 409 0.28 -9.67 -23.80
C PHE A 409 -0.95 -8.84 -23.46
N ILE A 410 -0.82 -7.96 -22.47
CA ILE A 410 -1.84 -6.98 -22.12
C ILE A 410 -1.22 -5.59 -22.30
N ASP A 411 -1.76 -4.81 -23.22
CA ASP A 411 -1.43 -3.39 -23.37
C ASP A 411 -2.50 -2.54 -22.69
N ILE A 412 -2.09 -1.48 -21.98
CA ILE A 412 -3.00 -0.70 -21.13
C ILE A 412 -2.79 0.81 -21.31
N ASP A 413 -3.77 1.45 -21.94
CA ASP A 413 -3.95 2.89 -21.95
C ASP A 413 -4.43 3.36 -20.55
N LEU A 414 -3.72 4.31 -19.94
CA LEU A 414 -4.04 4.85 -18.62
C LEU A 414 -4.48 6.32 -18.70
N TRP A 415 -5.64 6.63 -18.13
CA TRP A 415 -6.04 8.02 -17.85
C TRP A 415 -6.48 8.20 -16.40
N ILE A 416 -5.98 9.24 -15.73
CA ILE A 416 -6.36 9.59 -14.35
C ILE A 416 -7.02 10.97 -14.34
N GLN A 417 -8.32 11.00 -14.08
CA GLN A 417 -9.08 12.23 -13.91
C GLN A 417 -9.17 12.60 -12.43
N PRO A 418 -8.45 13.62 -11.95
CA PRO A 418 -8.71 14.19 -10.64
C PRO A 418 -10.10 14.86 -10.61
N VAL A 419 -10.74 14.84 -9.46
CA VAL A 419 -12.03 15.47 -9.20
C VAL A 419 -11.84 16.53 -8.13
N ASP A 420 -12.26 17.76 -8.42
CA ASP A 420 -12.19 18.85 -7.46
C ASP A 420 -13.04 18.53 -6.23
N PRO A 421 -12.54 18.78 -5.00
CA PRO A 421 -13.27 18.47 -3.79
C PRO A 421 -14.55 19.29 -3.72
N MET A 422 -15.71 18.62 -3.86
CA MET A 422 -17.03 19.25 -3.73
C MET A 422 -17.08 20.21 -2.54
N THR A 423 -17.57 21.43 -2.77
CA THR A 423 -17.77 22.43 -1.71
C THR A 423 -18.71 21.90 -0.63
N GLN A 424 -18.68 22.48 0.58
CA GLN A 424 -19.60 22.05 1.65
C GLN A 424 -21.08 22.12 1.21
N ARG A 425 -21.43 23.09 0.35
CA ARG A 425 -22.78 23.26 -0.20
C ARG A 425 -23.14 22.13 -1.18
N GLU A 426 -22.24 21.78 -2.09
CA GLU A 426 -22.42 20.64 -3.00
C GLU A 426 -22.47 19.33 -2.23
N ARG A 427 -21.57 19.10 -1.26
CA ARG A 427 -21.61 17.91 -0.39
C ARG A 427 -22.94 17.80 0.38
N GLN A 428 -23.49 18.91 0.85
CA GLN A 428 -24.82 18.93 1.49
C GLN A 428 -25.94 18.63 0.50
N LEU A 429 -25.91 19.22 -0.72
CA LEU A 429 -26.87 18.93 -1.79
C LEU A 429 -26.81 17.47 -2.25
N THR A 430 -25.63 16.92 -2.51
CA THR A 430 -25.43 15.50 -2.85
C THR A 430 -25.95 14.60 -1.73
N LYS A 431 -25.63 14.90 -0.47
CA LYS A 431 -26.15 14.13 0.69
C LYS A 431 -27.67 14.30 0.89
N GLN A 432 -28.26 15.43 0.48
CA GLN A 432 -29.71 15.62 0.47
C GLN A 432 -30.37 14.85 -0.68
N LEU A 433 -29.81 14.85 -1.89
CA LEU A 433 -30.30 14.09 -3.04
C LEU A 433 -30.22 12.58 -2.79
N GLN A 434 -29.11 12.08 -2.23
CA GLN A 434 -28.98 10.70 -1.75
C GLN A 434 -30.11 10.34 -0.75
N ARG A 435 -30.35 11.19 0.25
CA ARG A 435 -31.41 10.98 1.25
C ARG A 435 -32.83 11.06 0.66
N LEU A 436 -33.05 11.95 -0.31
CA LEU A 436 -34.34 12.07 -1.01
C LEU A 436 -34.62 10.84 -1.86
N ASN A 437 -33.64 10.30 -2.59
CA ASN A 437 -33.76 9.04 -3.30
C ASN A 437 -34.12 7.88 -2.35
N GLN A 438 -33.46 7.81 -1.17
CA GLN A 438 -33.78 6.84 -0.12
C GLN A 438 -35.17 7.04 0.50
N GLN A 439 -35.69 8.27 0.58
CA GLN A 439 -37.02 8.58 1.12
C GLN A 439 -38.14 8.29 0.10
N CYS A 440 -37.98 8.70 -1.16
CA CYS A 440 -38.92 8.39 -2.23
C CYS A 440 -39.10 6.87 -2.39
N LYS A 441 -38.02 6.09 -2.36
CA LYS A 441 -38.09 4.61 -2.41
C LYS A 441 -38.84 4.00 -1.21
N LYS A 442 -38.82 4.63 -0.04
CA LYS A 442 -39.54 4.18 1.17
C LYS A 442 -41.02 4.58 1.21
N GLN A 443 -41.48 5.47 0.33
CA GLN A 443 -42.89 5.85 0.23
C GLN A 443 -43.67 5.02 -0.79
N THR A 444 -42.99 4.28 -1.69
CA THR A 444 -43.64 3.49 -2.76
C THR A 444 -43.89 2.02 -2.41
N THR A 445 -43.93 1.66 -1.12
CA THR A 445 -44.44 0.36 -0.66
C THR A 445 -45.83 0.50 -0.06
N ASN A 446 -46.84 0.70 -0.91
CA ASN A 446 -48.20 0.19 -0.71
C ASN A 446 -49.04 0.28 -2.00
N ASN A 447 -49.89 -0.73 -2.21
CA ASN A 447 -50.92 -0.88 -3.24
C ASN A 447 -50.47 -1.26 -4.67
N LEU A 448 -50.77 -2.51 -5.05
CA LEU A 448 -50.88 -2.94 -6.44
C LEU A 448 -52.26 -2.58 -7.02
N SER A 449 -52.34 -2.13 -8.27
CA SER A 449 -52.78 -3.01 -9.39
C SER A 449 -52.94 -2.29 -10.75
N ALA A 450 -52.55 -3.02 -11.80
CA ALA A 450 -53.03 -3.01 -13.19
C ALA A 450 -53.12 -1.70 -14.02
N GLY A 451 -52.32 -1.62 -15.10
CA GLY A 451 -52.68 -0.86 -16.30
C GLY A 451 -51.51 -0.21 -17.08
N LYS A 452 -51.21 -0.76 -18.26
CA LYS A 452 -50.40 -0.26 -19.40
C LYS A 452 -50.20 1.27 -19.54
N ASP A 453 -49.11 1.81 -20.10
CA ASP A 453 -48.08 1.24 -20.99
C ASP A 453 -46.68 1.92 -20.86
N GLU A 454 -45.65 1.24 -21.40
CA GLU A 454 -44.31 1.68 -21.84
C GLU A 454 -43.44 2.70 -21.04
N SER A 455 -42.34 2.19 -20.47
CA SER A 455 -41.02 2.85 -20.50
C SER A 455 -39.90 1.81 -20.35
N MET A 456 -38.79 1.96 -21.08
CA MET A 456 -37.81 0.88 -21.29
C MET A 456 -36.90 0.59 -20.09
N ARG A 457 -36.64 -0.71 -19.88
CA ARG A 457 -35.54 -1.25 -19.09
C ARG A 457 -35.09 -2.55 -19.76
N MET A 458 -33.79 -2.81 -19.87
CA MET A 458 -33.29 -4.15 -20.22
C MET A 458 -32.28 -4.63 -19.17
N GLN A 459 -32.56 -5.82 -18.65
CA GLN A 459 -31.69 -6.63 -17.81
C GLN A 459 -32.00 -8.08 -18.21
N LEU A 460 -30.97 -8.88 -18.50
CA LEU A 460 -31.13 -10.28 -18.92
C LEU A 460 -30.43 -11.21 -17.92
N SER A 461 -31.18 -12.15 -17.36
CA SER A 461 -30.69 -13.16 -16.42
C SER A 461 -30.94 -14.58 -16.95
N LEU A 462 -29.93 -15.43 -16.77
CA LEU A 462 -29.81 -16.79 -17.34
C LEU A 462 -30.55 -17.89 -16.54
N ASN A 463 -30.85 -18.99 -17.23
CA ASN A 463 -31.17 -20.36 -16.74
C ASN A 463 -31.34 -21.26 -18.00
N ILE A 464 -31.20 -22.59 -18.05
CA ILE A 464 -30.51 -23.69 -17.31
C ILE A 464 -30.55 -24.90 -18.30
N PRO A 465 -29.58 -25.85 -18.41
CA PRO A 465 -28.92 -26.60 -17.32
C PRO A 465 -27.39 -26.87 -17.53
N ALA A 466 -26.81 -27.74 -16.68
CA ALA A 466 -25.37 -27.84 -16.45
C ALA A 466 -24.67 -29.16 -16.90
N ARG A 467 -23.33 -29.08 -16.96
CA ARG A 467 -22.30 -30.15 -16.97
C ARG A 467 -22.17 -31.08 -18.18
N LYS A 468 -20.91 -31.31 -18.56
CA LYS A 468 -20.26 -32.63 -18.36
C LYS A 468 -18.77 -32.50 -18.01
N THR A 469 -18.17 -33.63 -17.66
CA THR A 469 -16.97 -33.78 -16.81
C THR A 469 -15.63 -33.57 -17.53
N LYS A 470 -14.57 -33.53 -16.70
CA LYS A 470 -13.18 -33.78 -17.11
C LYS A 470 -13.08 -34.95 -18.10
N SER A 471 -12.14 -34.84 -19.04
CA SER A 471 -11.53 -35.95 -19.79
C SER A 471 -10.85 -36.94 -18.85
#